data_AF-A0A2V7VMV3-F1
#
_entry.id   AF-A0A2V7VMV3-F1
#
_cell.length_a   1.000
_cell.length_b   1.000
_cell.length_c   1.000
_cell.angle_alpha   90.00
_cell.angle_beta   90.00
_cell.angle_gamma   90.00
#
_symmetry.space_group_name_H-M   'P 1'
#
loop_
_entity.id
_entity.type
_entity.pdbx_description
1 polymer ?
#
loop_
_entity_poly.entity_id
_entity_poly.type
_entity_poly.pdbx_seq_one_letter_code
_entity_poly.pdbx_strand_id
1 'polypeptide(L)'
;TNAFSTNFDIEYDLNFHSVRSLGLSTNYNTERVGVQAAWSRGKRLDQFLQGVNRNTLRGSATVRVLPRRVTLQGSAAYDLLNKQMVQSTARLRYDVQCCGFIVETLQSQFRADRQFRFSIELANIGSIGSFTGDNTALGPGGWR
;
A
#
# COMPACT_ATOMS: atom_id res chain seq x y z
N THR A 1 3.40 8.91 22.74
CA THR A 1 3.30 10.22 22.06
C THR A 1 2.43 10.05 20.84
N ASN A 2 1.48 10.97 20.62
CA ASN A 2 0.62 10.96 19.45
C ASN A 2 1.20 11.95 18.43
N ALA A 3 1.33 11.52 17.17
CA ALA A 3 1.82 12.33 16.08
C ALA A 3 0.74 12.45 15.01
N PHE A 4 0.44 13.68 14.61
CA PHE A 4 -0.50 13.99 13.54
C PHE A 4 0.19 14.94 12.56
N SER A 5 0.10 14.65 11.27
CA SER A 5 0.60 15.53 10.23
C SER A 5 -0.33 15.54 9.02
N THR A 6 -0.49 16.71 8.41
CA THR A 6 -1.27 16.90 7.19
C THR A 6 -0.48 17.79 6.24
N ASN A 7 -0.33 17.35 5.00
CA ASN A 7 0.36 18.07 3.94
C ASN A 7 -0.59 18.27 2.77
N PHE A 8 -0.60 19.48 2.20
CA PHE A 8 -1.37 19.82 1.01
C PHE A 8 -0.43 20.41 -0.04
N ASP A 9 -0.55 19.95 -1.29
CA ASP A 9 0.24 20.38 -2.42
C ASP A 9 -0.66 20.79 -3.60
N ILE A 10 -0.24 21.83 -4.33
CA ILE A 10 -0.91 22.34 -5.51
C ILE A 10 0.12 22.78 -6.55
N GLU A 11 -0.09 22.36 -7.79
CA GLU A 11 0.73 22.75 -8.94
C GLU A 11 -0.16 23.45 -9.98
N TYR A 12 0.24 24.65 -10.36
CA TYR A 12 -0.45 25.46 -11.38
C TYR A 12 0.46 25.68 -12.58
N ASP A 13 -0.05 25.40 -13.77
CA ASP A 13 0.68 25.62 -15.02
C ASP A 13 0.26 26.95 -15.66
N LEU A 14 1.23 27.85 -15.83
CA LEU A 14 1.02 29.18 -16.42
C LEU A 14 0.75 29.12 -17.93
N ASN A 15 1.30 28.15 -18.65
CA ASN A 15 1.12 28.05 -20.10
C ASN A 15 -0.30 27.59 -20.43
N PHE A 16 -0.80 26.60 -19.69
CA PHE A 16 -2.12 26.02 -19.89
C PHE A 16 -3.22 26.66 -19.01
N HIS A 17 -2.88 27.70 -18.23
CA HIS A 17 -3.79 28.42 -17.34
C HIS A 17 -4.67 27.49 -16.48
N SER A 18 -4.11 26.39 -15.99
CA SER A 18 -4.90 25.38 -15.29
C SER A 18 -4.11 24.70 -14.16
N VAL A 19 -4.85 24.24 -13.14
CA VAL A 19 -4.28 23.44 -12.05
C VAL A 19 -3.91 22.07 -12.60
N ARG A 20 -2.63 21.75 -12.52
CA ARG A 20 -2.04 20.51 -13.03
C ARG A 20 -2.16 19.39 -12.02
N SER A 21 -1.87 19.66 -10.75
CA SER A 21 -1.93 18.64 -9.69
C SER A 21 -2.39 19.23 -8.35
N LEU A 22 -3.05 18.37 -7.58
CA LEU A 22 -3.47 18.60 -6.21
C LEU A 22 -3.16 17.34 -5.42
N GLY A 23 -2.64 17.50 -4.21
CA GLY A 23 -2.40 16.41 -3.29
C GLY A 23 -2.75 16.81 -1.88
N LEU A 24 -3.29 15.85 -1.14
CA LEU A 24 -3.56 15.95 0.28
C LEU A 24 -3.12 14.65 0.91
N SER A 25 -2.24 14.71 1.90
CA SER A 25 -1.88 13.54 2.69
C SER A 25 -2.04 13.85 4.17
N THR A 26 -2.53 12.88 4.92
CA THR A 26 -2.71 12.95 6.37
C THR A 26 -2.20 11.67 6.98
N ASN A 27 -1.41 11.82 8.04
CA ASN A 27 -0.86 10.72 8.80
C ASN A 27 -1.18 10.93 10.28
N TYR A 28 -1.62 9.87 10.92
CA TYR A 28 -1.91 9.82 12.34
C TYR A 28 -1.28 8.57 12.92
N ASN A 29 -0.37 8.74 13.88
CA ASN A 29 0.34 7.64 14.49
C ASN A 29 0.32 7.76 16.01
N THR A 30 -0.01 6.66 16.66
CA THR A 30 -0.08 6.51 18.12
C THR A 30 0.71 5.27 18.51
N GLU A 31 0.74 4.94 19.80
CA GLU A 31 1.39 3.72 20.25
C GLU A 31 0.73 2.45 19.69
N ARG A 32 -0.58 2.42 19.44
CA ARG A 32 -1.29 1.21 18.99
C ARG A 32 -1.82 1.28 17.57
N VAL A 33 -2.12 2.47 17.08
CA VAL A 33 -2.78 2.67 15.79
C VAL A 33 -1.99 3.65 14.94
N GLY A 34 -1.77 3.29 13.68
CA GLY A 34 -1.26 4.17 12.64
C GLY A 34 -2.26 4.21 11.48
N VAL A 35 -2.63 5.39 11.02
CA VAL A 35 -3.52 5.58 9.87
C VAL A 35 -2.88 6.62 8.96
N GLN A 36 -2.83 6.32 7.67
CA GLN A 36 -2.45 7.26 6.64
C GLN A 36 -3.52 7.29 5.57
N ALA A 37 -3.83 8.49 5.10
CA ALA A 37 -4.73 8.72 3.98
C ALA A 37 -4.05 9.72 3.03
N ALA A 38 -4.12 9.46 1.74
CA ALA A 38 -3.57 10.32 0.71
C ALA A 38 -4.54 10.39 -0.46
N TRP A 39 -4.89 11.59 -0.85
CA TRP A 39 -5.66 11.89 -2.03
C TRP A 39 -4.77 12.65 -3.01
N SER A 40 -4.82 12.28 -4.28
CA SER A 40 -4.10 13.00 -5.33
C SER A 40 -4.95 13.10 -6.58
N ARG A 41 -5.05 14.31 -7.12
CA ARG A 41 -5.68 14.58 -8.40
C ARG A 41 -4.65 15.20 -9.34
N GLY A 42 -4.56 14.71 -10.57
CA GLY A 42 -3.66 15.25 -11.57
C GLY A 42 -4.31 15.26 -12.95
N LYS A 43 -3.99 16.26 -13.75
CA LYS A 43 -4.41 16.35 -15.15
C LYS A 43 -3.15 16.30 -16.02
N ARG A 44 -3.02 15.27 -16.85
CA ARG A 44 -1.99 15.28 -17.89
C ARG A 44 -2.48 16.15 -19.03
N LEU A 45 -1.85 17.31 -19.20
CA LEU A 45 -2.10 18.24 -20.28
C LEU A 45 -1.21 17.79 -21.44
N ASP A 46 -1.81 17.22 -22.48
CA ASP A 46 -1.14 16.87 -23.73
C ASP A 46 -1.80 17.65 -24.87
N GLN A 47 -1.01 18.16 -25.82
CA GLN A 47 -1.50 19.09 -26.86
C GLN A 47 -2.54 18.46 -27.82
N PHE A 48 -2.59 17.13 -27.89
CA PHE A 48 -3.46 16.38 -28.81
C PHE A 48 -4.46 15.44 -28.13
N LEU A 49 -4.30 15.17 -26.83
CA LEU A 49 -5.16 14.26 -26.07
C LEU A 49 -5.64 14.97 -24.81
N GLN A 50 -6.88 15.48 -24.87
CA GLN A 50 -7.57 15.90 -23.67
C GLN A 50 -7.67 14.73 -22.69
N GLY A 51 -6.96 14.84 -21.57
CA GLY A 51 -7.52 14.46 -20.28
C GLY A 51 -7.33 13.02 -19.83
N VAL A 52 -6.07 12.56 -19.72
CA VAL A 52 -5.78 11.55 -18.69
C VAL A 52 -5.84 12.26 -17.34
N ASN A 53 -7.04 12.32 -16.79
CA ASN A 53 -7.31 12.76 -15.44
C ASN A 53 -6.96 11.58 -14.51
N ARG A 54 -6.24 11.86 -13.43
CA ARG A 54 -5.94 10.91 -12.38
C ARG A 54 -6.60 11.42 -11.12
N ASN A 55 -7.37 10.59 -10.45
CA ASN A 55 -7.94 10.92 -9.15
C ASN A 55 -7.88 9.68 -8.27
N THR A 56 -6.88 9.61 -7.41
CA THR A 56 -6.62 8.42 -6.61
C THR A 56 -6.71 8.74 -5.14
N LEU A 57 -7.45 7.94 -4.41
CA LEU A 57 -7.48 7.90 -2.96
C LEU A 57 -6.72 6.67 -2.50
N ARG A 58 -5.83 6.84 -1.53
CA ARG A 58 -5.05 5.77 -0.92
C ARG A 58 -5.23 5.88 0.58
N GLY A 59 -5.45 4.76 1.23
CA GLY A 59 -5.52 4.67 2.67
C GLY A 59 -4.75 3.46 3.16
N SER A 60 -4.14 3.56 4.33
CA SER A 60 -3.73 2.38 5.05
C SER A 60 -3.83 2.57 6.56
N ALA A 61 -4.07 1.47 7.25
CA ALA A 61 -4.17 1.40 8.68
C ALA A 61 -3.27 0.30 9.21
N THR A 62 -2.75 0.52 10.41
CA THR A 62 -1.98 -0.44 11.19
C THR A 62 -2.54 -0.42 12.60
N VAL A 63 -2.85 -1.59 13.14
CA VAL A 63 -3.36 -1.76 14.50
C VAL A 63 -2.52 -2.82 15.20
N ARG A 64 -1.79 -2.41 16.23
CA ARG A 64 -1.08 -3.27 17.15
C ARG A 64 -2.05 -3.73 18.23
N VAL A 65 -2.74 -4.84 17.96
CA VAL A 65 -3.75 -5.44 18.85
C VAL A 65 -3.12 -5.82 20.17
N LEU A 66 -2.02 -6.58 20.12
CA LEU A 66 -1.12 -6.80 21.25
C LEU A 66 0.22 -6.17 20.89
N PRO A 67 0.64 -5.10 21.61
CA PRO A 67 1.95 -4.51 21.40
C PRO A 67 3.04 -5.59 21.44
N ARG A 68 3.91 -5.60 20.42
CA ARG A 68 5.04 -6.54 20.27
C ARG A 68 4.68 -8.00 19.96
N ARG A 69 3.39 -8.35 19.79
CA ARG A 69 2.97 -9.72 19.44
C ARG A 69 2.02 -9.81 18.26
N VAL A 70 1.00 -8.96 18.18
CA VAL A 70 -0.03 -9.06 17.12
C VAL A 70 -0.19 -7.71 16.46
N THR A 71 0.06 -7.67 15.15
CA THR A 71 -0.14 -6.47 14.35
C THR A 71 -0.99 -6.80 13.13
N LEU A 72 -2.08 -6.07 12.96
CA LEU A 72 -2.90 -6.08 11.77
C LEU A 72 -2.57 -4.85 10.93
N GLN A 73 -2.43 -5.02 9.63
CA GLN A 73 -2.19 -3.95 8.68
C GLN A 73 -3.12 -4.12 7.49
N GLY A 74 -3.58 -3.01 6.93
CA GLY A 74 -4.39 -3.01 5.72
C GLY A 74 -4.14 -1.76 4.91
N SER A 75 -4.15 -1.87 3.59
CA SER A 75 -4.08 -0.75 2.69
C SER A 75 -5.03 -0.93 1.52
N ALA A 76 -5.52 0.18 0.98
CA ALA A 76 -6.34 0.21 -0.21
C ALA A 76 -6.03 1.45 -1.04
N ALA A 77 -6.01 1.27 -2.35
CA ALA A 77 -5.91 2.31 -3.35
C ALA A 77 -7.15 2.24 -4.24
N TYR A 78 -7.83 3.36 -4.38
CA TYR A 78 -9.07 3.49 -5.13
C TYR A 78 -8.92 4.58 -6.18
N ASP A 79 -9.30 4.27 -7.40
CA ASP A 79 -9.43 5.24 -8.47
C ASP A 79 -10.86 5.80 -8.47
N LEU A 80 -10.97 7.07 -8.12
CA LEU A 80 -12.24 7.79 -8.00
C LEU A 80 -12.87 8.08 -9.38
N LEU A 81 -12.08 8.12 -10.46
CA LEU A 81 -12.62 8.37 -11.81
C LEU A 81 -13.26 7.11 -12.36
N ASN A 82 -12.54 6.00 -12.28
CA ASN A 82 -13.02 4.72 -12.79
C ASN A 82 -13.92 3.98 -11.79
N LYS A 83 -14.06 4.50 -10.56
CA LYS A 83 -14.81 3.89 -9.44
C LYS A 83 -14.35 2.46 -9.16
N GLN A 84 -13.04 2.24 -9.25
CA GLN A 84 -12.45 0.91 -9.18
C GLN A 84 -11.37 0.87 -8.11
N MET A 85 -11.31 -0.26 -7.40
CA MET A 85 -10.23 -0.52 -6.46
C MET A 85 -9.01 -0.99 -7.24
N VAL A 86 -7.97 -0.18 -7.21
CA VAL A 86 -6.72 -0.42 -7.93
C VAL A 86 -5.91 -1.50 -7.23
N GLN A 87 -5.84 -1.42 -5.90
CA GLN A 87 -5.08 -2.35 -5.08
C GLN A 87 -5.66 -2.41 -3.67
N SER A 88 -5.67 -3.60 -3.08
CA SER A 88 -5.88 -3.77 -1.65
C SER A 88 -4.87 -4.75 -1.09
N THR A 89 -4.52 -4.56 0.17
CA THR A 89 -3.60 -5.44 0.89
C THR A 89 -4.09 -5.58 2.31
N ALA A 90 -4.08 -6.79 2.83
CA ALA A 90 -4.33 -7.06 4.24
C ALA A 90 -3.22 -7.98 4.75
N ARG A 91 -2.63 -7.63 5.88
CA ARG A 91 -1.50 -8.33 6.48
C ARG A 91 -1.74 -8.54 7.96
N LEU A 92 -1.57 -9.76 8.42
CA LEU A 92 -1.57 -10.14 9.82
C LEU A 92 -0.17 -10.63 10.20
N ARG A 93 0.40 -10.04 11.24
CA ARG A 93 1.70 -10.44 11.80
C ARG A 93 1.51 -10.91 13.24
N TYR A 94 2.07 -12.08 13.53
CA TYR A 94 2.12 -12.67 14.85
C TYR A 94 3.57 -12.98 15.25
N ASP A 95 4.07 -12.28 16.26
CA ASP A 95 5.43 -12.40 16.77
C ASP A 95 5.45 -13.19 18.09
N VAL A 96 6.32 -14.20 18.14
CA VAL A 96 6.71 -14.98 19.32
C VAL A 96 8.21 -14.79 19.58
N GLN A 97 8.71 -15.22 20.74
CA GLN A 97 10.10 -14.93 21.17
C GLN A 97 11.17 -15.46 20.21
N CYS A 98 10.89 -16.54 19.47
CA CYS A 98 11.82 -17.19 18.56
C CYS A 98 11.46 -17.03 17.07
N CYS A 99 10.21 -16.71 16.74
CA CYS A 99 9.71 -16.69 15.37
C CYS A 99 8.66 -15.57 15.16
N GLY A 100 8.50 -15.10 13.93
CA GLY A 100 7.41 -14.24 13.48
C GLY A 100 6.68 -14.90 12.32
N PHE A 101 5.35 -14.90 12.35
CA PHE A 101 4.50 -15.40 11.29
C PHE A 101 3.79 -14.24 10.63
N ILE A 102 3.83 -14.19 9.29
CA ILE A 102 3.17 -13.14 8.53
C ILE A 102 2.28 -13.80 7.48
N VAL A 103 1.01 -13.40 7.47
CA VAL A 103 0.06 -13.74 6.41
C VAL A 103 -0.30 -12.44 5.72
N GLU A 104 -0.15 -12.38 4.40
CA GLU A 104 -0.53 -11.24 3.57
C GLU A 104 -1.42 -11.70 2.43
N THR A 105 -2.47 -10.94 2.15
CA THR A 105 -3.24 -11.04 0.92
C THR A 105 -3.12 -9.73 0.18
N LEU A 106 -2.80 -9.81 -1.11
CA LEU A 106 -2.67 -8.67 -1.99
C LEU A 106 -3.55 -8.92 -3.21
N GLN A 107 -4.44 -7.99 -3.46
CA GLN A 107 -5.30 -7.98 -4.64
C GLN A 107 -4.97 -6.73 -5.44
N SER A 108 -4.66 -6.91 -6.71
CA SER A 108 -4.33 -5.81 -7.62
C SER A 108 -5.14 -5.93 -8.89
N GLN A 109 -5.75 -4.84 -9.31
CA GLN A 109 -6.49 -4.79 -10.56
C GLN A 109 -5.57 -4.97 -11.77
N PHE A 110 -4.33 -4.47 -11.70
CA PHE A 110 -3.38 -4.53 -12.82
C PHE A 110 -2.95 -5.95 -13.19
N ARG A 111 -3.07 -6.89 -12.26
CA ARG A 111 -2.77 -8.31 -12.51
C ARG A 111 -4.00 -9.22 -12.41
N ALA A 112 -5.19 -8.68 -12.16
CA ALA A 112 -6.44 -9.43 -11.94
C ALA A 112 -6.25 -10.74 -11.12
N ASP A 113 -5.29 -10.71 -10.20
CA ASP A 113 -4.77 -11.90 -9.53
C ASP A 113 -4.70 -11.60 -8.04
N ARG A 114 -5.00 -12.62 -7.25
CA ARG A 114 -5.07 -12.55 -5.80
C ARG A 114 -3.92 -13.35 -5.23
N GLN A 115 -2.92 -12.64 -4.74
CA GLN A 115 -1.76 -13.24 -4.13
C GLN A 115 -2.02 -13.44 -2.65
N PHE A 116 -1.73 -14.64 -2.16
CA PHE A 116 -1.66 -14.96 -0.75
C PHE A 116 -0.23 -15.29 -0.43
N ARG A 117 0.35 -14.67 0.59
CA ARG A 117 1.75 -14.82 0.95
C ARG A 117 1.82 -15.20 2.42
N PHE A 118 2.55 -16.26 2.70
CA PHE A 118 2.85 -16.73 4.04
C PHE A 118 4.37 -16.70 4.23
N SER A 119 4.84 -16.03 5.27
CA SER A 119 6.27 -16.02 5.60
C SER A 119 6.54 -16.27 7.07
N ILE A 120 7.64 -16.97 7.33
CA ILE A 120 8.13 -17.29 8.68
C ILE A 120 9.49 -16.62 8.87
N GLU A 121 9.59 -15.76 9.86
CA GLU A 121 10.82 -15.07 10.26
C GLU A 121 11.38 -15.75 11.50
N LEU A 122 12.61 -16.25 11.47
CA LEU A 122 13.26 -16.83 12.65
C LEU A 122 14.24 -15.81 13.24
N ALA A 123 14.12 -15.55 14.54
CA ALA A 123 15.10 -14.73 15.25
C ALA A 123 16.50 -15.37 15.07
N ASN A 124 17.51 -14.55 14.75
CA ASN A 124 18.90 -14.96 14.52
C ASN A 124 19.24 -15.80 13.27
N ILE A 125 18.28 -16.23 12.45
CA ILE A 125 18.55 -17.09 11.27
C ILE A 125 18.14 -16.42 9.95
N GLY A 126 17.32 -15.36 10.01
CA GLY A 126 16.82 -14.65 8.84
C GLY A 126 15.41 -15.08 8.44
N SER A 127 14.83 -14.42 7.43
CA SER A 127 13.47 -14.68 6.97
C SER A 127 13.44 -15.84 5.98
N ILE A 128 12.69 -16.90 6.28
CA ILE A 128 12.46 -18.02 5.37
C ILE A 128 11.16 -17.77 4.59
N GLY A 129 11.32 -17.42 3.31
CA GLY A 129 10.37 -17.57 2.20
C GLY A 129 9.00 -16.87 2.30
N SER A 130 8.64 -16.15 1.23
CA SER A 130 7.24 -15.80 0.91
C SER A 130 6.66 -16.98 0.16
N PHE A 131 6.05 -17.93 0.88
CA PHE A 131 5.36 -19.06 0.27
C PHE A 131 3.97 -18.62 -0.16
N THR A 132 3.51 -19.14 -1.29
CA THR A 132 2.23 -18.95 -1.98
C THR A 132 2.12 -17.69 -2.88
N GLY A 133 1.56 -17.91 -4.08
CA GLY A 133 1.23 -16.89 -5.08
C GLY A 133 1.78 -17.09 -6.49
N ASP A 134 2.78 -17.97 -6.69
CA ASP A 134 3.27 -18.30 -8.03
C ASP A 134 2.88 -19.74 -8.34
N ASN A 135 1.95 -19.93 -9.29
CA ASN A 135 1.79 -21.19 -10.00
C ASN A 135 2.99 -21.37 -10.95
N THR A 136 4.19 -21.45 -10.39
CA THR A 136 5.36 -21.93 -11.09
C THR A 136 5.82 -23.18 -10.36
N ALA A 137 5.70 -24.29 -11.08
CA ALA A 137 6.09 -25.61 -10.66
C ALA A 137 7.49 -25.59 -10.02
N LEU A 138 7.65 -26.47 -9.03
CA LEU A 138 8.92 -26.87 -8.46
C LEU A 138 10.00 -26.99 -9.55
N GLY A 139 10.95 -26.06 -9.55
CA GLY A 139 12.16 -26.10 -10.35
C GLY A 139 13.31 -25.59 -9.48
N PRO A 140 14.34 -26.40 -9.20
CA PRO A 140 15.46 -25.95 -8.39
C PRO A 140 16.38 -25.06 -9.23
N GLY A 141 16.70 -23.87 -8.70
CA GLY A 141 17.93 -23.16 -9.04
C GLY A 141 17.77 -21.91 -9.92
N GLY A 142 18.53 -20.88 -9.56
CA GLY A 142 18.76 -19.73 -10.41
C GLY A 142 19.20 -18.49 -9.65
N TRP A 143 20.49 -18.40 -9.31
CA TRP A 143 21.13 -17.15 -8.93
C TRP A 143 21.22 -16.22 -10.14
N ARG A 144 20.63 -15.02 -10.06
CA ARG A 144 21.17 -13.70 -10.43
C ARG A 144 20.05 -12.67 -10.55
#